data_AF-A0A1V2M8M3-F1
#
_entry.id   AF-A0A1V2M8M3-F1
#
_cell.length_a   1.000
_cell.length_b   1.000
_cell.length_c   1.000
_cell.angle_alpha   90.00
_cell.angle_beta   90.00
_cell.angle_gamma   90.00
#
_symmetry.space_group_name_H-M   'P 1'
#
loop_
_entity.id
_entity.type
_entity.pdbx_description
1 polymer ?
#
loop_
_entity_poly.entity_id
_entity_poly.type
_entity_poly.pdbx_seq_one_letter_code
_entity_poly.pdbx_strand_id
1 'polypeptide(L)'
;MEIFKDFSKFGLSNLQDLNLNIQIKEKSPSSVAPELTLKDIIYQKKVKCHICNQIFNSSAIKLGKNQIQKVDDDLRTHYSIVDTIRYDVLSCPCGYTALTNTFTTPLPSQRATIREKICTNYKAMPIEEIRSTQYTLDLYQLALATCLIKQGKNIEKAIICLRISWLYHDLKNDKLELEFIKNAYECFKLSLDIDTYPTLGYDFHRAVYITSILAYKLGDYETALRFCSSIITDSSLNSKIKDRILILKSNINEKIKSKK
;
A
#
# COMPACT_ATOMS: atom_id res chain seq x y z
N MET A 1 22.39 -3.89 39.22
CA MET A 1 23.60 -3.93 38.37
C MET A 1 23.82 -2.54 37.84
N GLU A 2 24.75 -1.82 38.47
CA GLU A 2 25.06 -0.41 38.24
C GLU A 2 25.77 -0.23 36.88
N ILE A 3 25.07 0.31 35.88
CA ILE A 3 25.58 0.48 34.51
C ILE A 3 26.31 1.83 34.30
N PHE A 4 26.25 2.74 35.27
CA PHE A 4 26.73 4.12 35.09
C PHE A 4 27.77 4.48 36.14
N LYS A 5 28.98 3.94 35.99
CA LYS A 5 30.14 4.41 36.73
C LYS A 5 31.13 5.03 35.75
N ASP A 6 31.06 6.36 35.71
CA ASP A 6 32.13 7.31 35.37
C ASP A 6 31.99 8.11 34.05
N PHE A 7 31.27 9.23 34.15
CA PHE A 7 31.18 10.27 33.11
C PHE A 7 32.21 11.40 33.29
N SER A 8 33.16 11.25 34.22
CA SER A 8 34.18 12.27 34.50
C SER A 8 35.02 12.64 33.27
N LYS A 9 35.28 11.67 32.37
CA LYS A 9 36.01 11.92 31.12
C LYS A 9 35.33 12.90 30.16
N PHE A 10 34.06 13.21 30.39
CA PHE A 10 33.27 14.14 29.57
C PHE A 10 32.99 15.47 30.30
N GLY A 11 33.56 15.71 31.48
CA GLY A 11 33.33 16.94 32.25
C GLY A 11 31.92 17.02 32.87
N LEU A 12 31.24 15.89 33.02
CA LEU A 12 29.86 15.79 33.52
C LEU A 12 29.81 15.26 34.97
N SER A 13 30.66 15.81 35.83
CA SER A 13 30.79 15.39 37.24
C SER A 13 29.53 15.58 38.09
N ASN A 14 28.60 16.44 37.64
CA ASN A 14 27.42 16.84 38.42
C ASN A 14 26.19 15.93 38.20
N LEU A 15 26.33 14.82 37.49
CA LEU A 15 25.23 13.92 37.10
C LEU A 15 25.18 12.62 37.92
N GLN A 16 25.75 12.62 39.13
CA GLN A 16 25.89 11.42 39.97
C GLN A 16 24.56 10.88 40.53
N ASP A 17 23.46 11.63 40.44
CA ASP A 17 22.14 11.23 40.99
C ASP A 17 21.02 11.10 39.94
N LEU A 18 21.34 10.63 38.72
CA LEU A 18 20.32 10.31 37.72
C LEU A 18 19.72 8.91 37.97
N ASN A 19 18.58 8.86 38.66
CA ASN A 19 17.75 7.66 38.77
C ASN A 19 16.73 7.58 37.62
N LEU A 20 16.68 6.42 36.95
CA LEU A 20 15.62 6.08 35.99
C LEU A 20 14.30 5.85 36.72
N ASN A 21 13.54 6.92 36.96
CA ASN A 21 12.18 6.83 37.46
C ASN A 21 11.22 6.42 36.32
N ILE A 22 11.02 5.12 36.14
CA ILE A 22 9.92 4.59 35.34
C ILE A 22 8.65 4.70 36.19
N GLN A 23 7.92 5.80 36.05
CA GLN A 23 6.57 5.90 36.59
C GLN A 23 5.63 5.08 35.71
N ILE A 24 5.25 3.89 36.18
CA ILE A 24 4.08 3.18 35.65
C ILE A 24 2.86 3.98 36.14
N LYS A 25 2.27 4.78 35.25
CA LYS A 25 0.96 5.39 35.51
C LYS A 25 -0.09 4.29 35.56
N GLU A 26 -0.57 3.96 36.75
CA GLU A 26 -1.86 3.31 36.93
C GLU A 26 -2.93 4.20 36.29
N LYS A 27 -3.65 3.67 35.29
CA LYS A 27 -4.78 4.37 34.67
C LYS A 27 -5.95 4.36 35.65
N SER A 28 -6.25 5.51 36.24
CA SER A 28 -7.58 5.83 36.74
C SER A 28 -8.57 5.95 35.57
N PRO A 29 -9.88 5.68 35.77
CA PRO A 29 -10.86 5.68 34.69
C PRO A 29 -11.19 7.13 34.32
N SER A 30 -10.50 7.69 33.33
CA SER A 30 -10.78 9.03 32.82
C SER A 30 -11.63 8.96 31.55
N SER A 31 -12.83 9.54 31.64
CA SER A 31 -13.59 10.24 30.59
C SER A 31 -13.33 9.83 29.14
N VAL A 32 -14.35 9.23 28.51
CA VAL A 32 -14.41 8.92 27.07
C VAL A 32 -14.00 10.16 26.27
N ALA A 33 -12.78 10.15 25.73
CA ALA A 33 -12.33 11.17 24.79
C ALA A 33 -13.24 11.11 23.55
N PRO A 34 -13.56 12.24 22.89
CA PRO A 34 -14.37 12.24 21.68
C PRO A 34 -13.75 11.30 20.64
N GLU A 35 -14.55 10.38 20.10
CA GLU A 35 -14.14 9.49 19.03
C GLU A 35 -13.80 10.32 17.79
N LEU A 36 -12.55 10.20 17.30
CA LEU A 36 -12.07 10.93 16.12
C LEU A 36 -12.89 10.55 14.89
N THR A 37 -13.46 11.54 14.20
CA THR A 37 -14.25 11.29 13.00
C THR A 37 -13.39 11.37 11.73
N LEU A 38 -13.93 10.86 10.61
CA LEU A 38 -13.27 10.94 9.31
C LEU A 38 -12.93 12.38 8.90
N LYS A 39 -13.82 13.34 9.18
CA LYS A 39 -13.59 14.76 8.87
C LYS A 39 -12.41 15.35 9.64
N ASP A 40 -12.16 14.86 10.85
CA ASP A 40 -11.08 15.38 11.71
C ASP A 40 -9.69 14.96 11.20
N ILE A 41 -9.62 13.85 10.48
CA ILE A 41 -8.36 13.26 10.02
C ILE A 41 -8.04 13.54 8.56
N ILE A 42 -8.96 14.11 7.78
CA ILE A 42 -8.71 14.54 6.41
C ILE A 42 -8.22 15.99 6.38
N TYR A 43 -7.31 16.29 5.46
CA TYR A 43 -6.91 17.67 5.15
C TYR A 43 -6.64 17.83 3.66
N GLN A 44 -6.70 19.08 3.17
CA GLN A 44 -6.34 19.40 1.79
C GLN A 44 -4.83 19.68 1.70
N LYS A 45 -4.17 18.96 0.81
CA LYS A 45 -2.75 19.14 0.47
C LYS A 45 -2.63 19.79 -0.90
N LYS A 46 -1.82 20.85 -1.00
CA LYS A 46 -1.43 21.42 -2.30
C LYS A 46 -0.45 20.50 -3.03
N VAL A 47 -0.73 20.21 -4.29
CA VAL A 47 0.07 19.34 -5.16
C VAL A 47 0.34 20.07 -6.47
N LYS A 48 1.59 20.05 -6.94
CA LYS A 48 1.98 20.59 -8.25
C LYS A 48 1.93 19.47 -9.30
N CYS A 49 1.20 19.67 -10.38
CA CYS A 49 1.14 18.73 -11.49
C CYS A 49 2.40 18.79 -12.35
N HIS A 50 3.02 17.64 -12.66
CA HIS A 50 4.22 17.56 -13.49
C HIS A 50 3.93 17.58 -15.01
N ILE A 51 2.65 17.58 -15.41
CA ILE A 51 2.21 17.65 -16.80
C ILE A 51 1.79 19.08 -17.19
N CYS A 52 0.86 19.69 -16.45
CA CYS A 52 0.35 21.03 -16.76
C CYS A 52 0.93 22.15 -15.86
N ASN A 53 1.78 21.81 -14.89
CA ASN A 53 2.38 22.74 -13.91
C ASN A 53 1.40 23.47 -12.98
N GLN A 54 0.09 23.22 -13.09
CA GLN A 54 -0.90 23.80 -12.19
C GLN A 54 -0.78 23.22 -10.78
N ILE A 55 -1.11 24.04 -9.79
CA ILE A 55 -1.24 23.62 -8.39
C ILE A 55 -2.72 23.33 -8.12
N PHE A 56 -3.01 22.17 -7.54
CA PHE A 56 -4.36 21.76 -7.17
C PHE A 56 -4.37 21.21 -5.73
N ASN A 57 -5.56 21.14 -5.14
CA ASN A 57 -5.75 20.53 -3.83
C ASN A 57 -6.14 19.06 -3.97
N SER A 58 -5.54 18.19 -3.15
CA SER A 58 -5.95 16.80 -3.01
C SER A 58 -6.12 16.46 -1.54
N SER A 59 -7.18 15.72 -1.22
CA SER A 59 -7.42 15.23 0.13
C SER A 59 -6.40 14.18 0.54
N ALA A 60 -5.95 14.23 1.79
CA ALA A 60 -4.97 13.34 2.38
C ALA A 60 -5.31 13.07 3.86
N ILE A 61 -4.78 11.96 4.40
CA ILE A 61 -4.98 11.57 5.81
C ILE A 61 -3.85 12.14 6.69
N LYS A 62 -4.22 12.73 7.83
CA LYS A 62 -3.28 13.18 8.87
C LYS A 62 -2.57 11.97 9.51
N LEU A 63 -1.24 12.03 9.55
CA LEU A 63 -0.41 10.97 10.13
C LEU A 63 -0.76 10.72 11.61
N GLY A 64 -0.71 9.44 12.02
CA GLY A 64 -0.87 9.01 13.41
C GLY A 64 -2.31 9.03 13.96
N LYS A 65 -3.30 9.50 13.20
CA LYS A 65 -4.70 9.52 13.64
C LYS A 65 -5.51 8.31 13.18
N ASN A 66 -5.02 7.57 12.21
CA ASN A 66 -5.68 6.39 11.65
C ASN A 66 -4.86 5.13 12.02
N GLN A 67 -5.30 4.37 13.02
CA GLN A 67 -4.54 3.27 13.61
C GLN A 67 -4.81 1.96 12.87
N ILE A 68 -3.79 1.10 12.76
CA ILE A 68 -3.93 -0.22 12.13
C ILE A 68 -4.74 -1.14 13.04
N GLN A 69 -5.75 -1.80 12.49
CA GLN A 69 -6.57 -2.79 13.18
C GLN A 69 -6.22 -4.22 12.77
N LYS A 70 -6.10 -4.47 11.45
CA LYS A 70 -5.90 -5.81 10.89
C LYS A 70 -5.10 -5.72 9.61
N VAL A 71 -4.38 -6.79 9.28
CA VAL A 71 -3.73 -6.96 7.98
C VAL A 71 -4.16 -8.30 7.40
N ASP A 72 -4.86 -8.28 6.27
CA ASP A 72 -5.32 -9.47 5.55
C ASP A 72 -4.15 -10.26 4.94
N ASP A 73 -4.43 -11.44 4.39
CA ASP A 73 -3.41 -12.33 3.83
C ASP A 73 -2.75 -11.74 2.58
N ASP A 74 -3.47 -10.98 1.77
CA ASP A 74 -2.90 -10.24 0.63
C ASP A 74 -2.28 -8.89 1.01
N LEU A 75 -2.03 -8.68 2.31
CA LEU A 75 -1.43 -7.50 2.91
C LEU A 75 -2.30 -6.23 2.83
N ARG A 76 -3.60 -6.34 2.54
CA ARG A 76 -4.54 -5.22 2.76
C ARG A 76 -4.56 -4.85 4.24
N THR A 77 -4.27 -3.59 4.54
CA THR A 77 -4.29 -3.08 5.92
C THR A 77 -5.61 -2.38 6.19
N HIS A 78 -6.32 -2.83 7.22
CA HIS A 78 -7.54 -2.20 7.73
C HIS A 78 -7.19 -1.25 8.87
N TYR A 79 -7.83 -0.09 8.86
CA TYR A 79 -7.57 0.98 9.83
C TYR A 79 -8.84 1.34 10.59
N SER A 80 -8.65 1.98 11.74
CA SER A 80 -9.72 2.31 12.67
C SER A 80 -10.74 3.33 12.16
N ILE A 81 -10.38 4.20 11.22
CA ILE A 81 -11.27 5.27 10.75
C ILE A 81 -11.55 5.14 9.25
N VAL A 82 -10.51 5.01 8.42
CA VAL A 82 -10.70 4.93 6.96
C VAL A 82 -9.61 4.15 6.28
N ASP A 83 -9.95 3.43 5.21
CA ASP A 83 -8.95 2.78 4.38
C ASP A 83 -8.05 3.82 3.70
N THR A 84 -6.75 3.73 3.96
CA THR A 84 -5.74 4.62 3.38
C THR A 84 -5.67 4.57 1.85
N ILE A 85 -6.09 3.46 1.21
CA ILE A 85 -6.07 3.36 -0.26
C ILE A 85 -6.96 4.41 -0.90
N ARG A 86 -8.00 4.89 -0.20
CA ARG A 86 -8.89 5.95 -0.67
C ARG A 86 -8.13 7.23 -0.97
N TYR A 87 -7.02 7.49 -0.28
CA TYR A 87 -6.26 8.74 -0.35
C TYR A 87 -4.87 8.58 -1.00
N ASP A 88 -4.57 7.43 -1.60
CA ASP A 88 -3.26 7.16 -2.21
C ASP A 88 -3.18 7.42 -3.72
N VAL A 89 -4.20 8.08 -4.29
CA VAL A 89 -4.21 8.51 -5.68
C VAL A 89 -4.33 10.03 -5.76
N LEU A 90 -3.47 10.63 -6.57
CA LEU A 90 -3.48 12.03 -6.94
C LEU A 90 -4.01 12.16 -8.36
N SER A 91 -5.02 13.02 -8.56
CA SER A 91 -5.58 13.32 -9.88
C SER A 91 -5.63 14.82 -10.10
N CYS A 92 -4.93 15.28 -11.13
CA CYS A 92 -4.95 16.67 -11.55
C CYS A 92 -6.18 16.96 -12.42
N PRO A 93 -6.75 18.18 -12.40
CA PRO A 93 -7.80 18.57 -13.35
C PRO A 93 -7.47 18.39 -14.83
N CYS A 94 -6.17 18.30 -15.20
CA CYS A 94 -5.76 17.97 -16.56
C CYS A 94 -5.81 16.46 -16.89
N GLY A 95 -6.24 15.60 -15.97
CA GLY A 95 -6.36 14.15 -16.16
C GLY A 95 -5.12 13.34 -15.77
N TYR A 96 -3.98 13.98 -15.52
CA TYR A 96 -2.81 13.26 -15.02
C TYR A 96 -3.11 12.68 -13.64
N THR A 97 -3.15 11.36 -13.57
CA THR A 97 -3.55 10.61 -12.38
C THR A 97 -2.56 9.50 -12.10
N ALA A 98 -2.06 9.40 -10.88
CA ALA A 98 -1.11 8.37 -10.49
C ALA A 98 -1.17 8.11 -8.98
N LEU A 99 -0.54 7.02 -8.53
CA LEU A 99 -0.32 6.78 -7.11
C LEU A 99 0.52 7.90 -6.52
N THR A 100 0.35 8.21 -5.24
CA THR A 100 1.11 9.30 -4.58
C THR A 100 2.63 9.15 -4.76
N ASN A 101 3.13 7.91 -4.71
CA ASN A 101 4.54 7.58 -4.85
C ASN A 101 5.06 7.57 -6.30
N THR A 102 4.17 7.49 -7.30
CA THR A 102 4.51 7.54 -8.73
C THR A 102 4.06 8.81 -9.43
N PHE A 103 3.45 9.74 -8.70
CA PHE A 103 3.12 11.09 -9.17
C PHE A 103 4.39 11.97 -9.21
N THR A 104 5.32 11.60 -10.08
CA THR A 104 6.63 12.27 -10.24
C THR A 104 6.71 12.94 -11.60
N THR A 105 7.88 13.52 -11.92
CA THR A 105 8.15 14.12 -13.23
C THR A 105 8.42 13.03 -14.27
N PRO A 106 7.54 12.85 -15.29
CA PRO A 106 7.78 11.85 -16.32
C PRO A 106 8.86 12.31 -17.31
N LEU A 107 9.42 11.35 -18.04
CA LEU A 107 10.30 11.62 -19.17
C LEU A 107 9.59 12.51 -20.21
N PRO A 108 10.33 13.33 -20.98
CA PRO A 108 9.71 14.20 -22.00
C PRO A 108 8.79 13.46 -22.96
N SER A 109 9.17 12.26 -23.41
CA SER A 109 8.36 11.38 -24.26
C SER A 109 7.06 10.95 -23.57
N GLN A 110 7.16 10.41 -22.36
CA GLN A 110 5.99 10.02 -21.56
C GLN A 110 5.05 11.20 -21.33
N ARG A 111 5.60 12.38 -21.06
CA ARG A 111 4.82 13.61 -20.85
C ARG A 111 4.05 14.02 -22.10
N ALA A 112 4.67 13.93 -23.28
CA ALA A 112 4.00 14.18 -24.54
C ALA A 112 2.85 13.18 -24.76
N THR A 113 3.10 11.89 -24.58
CA THR A 113 2.10 10.83 -24.73
C THR A 113 0.93 10.97 -23.75
N ILE A 114 1.21 11.32 -22.48
CA ILE A 114 0.16 11.56 -21.47
C ILE A 114 -0.71 12.75 -21.89
N ARG A 115 -0.10 13.85 -22.36
CA ARG A 115 -0.88 15.02 -22.81
C ARG A 115 -1.78 14.67 -23.97
N GLU A 116 -1.20 14.04 -25.00
CA GLU A 116 -1.90 13.66 -26.21
C GLU A 116 -3.07 12.72 -25.92
N LYS A 117 -2.81 11.61 -25.22
CA LYS A 117 -3.78 10.51 -25.06
C LYS A 117 -4.76 10.69 -23.91
N ILE A 118 -4.40 11.47 -22.88
CA ILE A 118 -5.24 11.67 -21.69
C ILE A 118 -5.70 13.12 -21.63
N CYS A 119 -4.78 14.08 -21.49
CA CYS A 119 -5.15 15.45 -21.12
C CYS A 119 -6.04 16.14 -22.15
N THR A 120 -5.84 15.89 -23.44
CA THR A 120 -6.62 16.51 -24.53
C THR A 120 -8.12 16.21 -24.43
N ASN A 121 -8.46 14.99 -24.00
CA ASN A 121 -9.84 14.49 -24.02
C ASN A 121 -10.46 14.36 -22.63
N TYR A 122 -9.67 14.60 -21.57
CA TYR A 122 -10.11 14.41 -20.21
C TYR A 122 -11.14 15.46 -19.79
N LYS A 123 -12.23 14.99 -19.18
CA LYS A 123 -13.23 15.83 -18.51
C LYS A 123 -13.08 15.66 -17.02
N ALA A 124 -12.88 16.76 -16.30
CA ALA A 124 -12.69 16.72 -14.87
C ALA A 124 -13.93 16.14 -14.17
N MET A 125 -13.69 15.17 -13.29
CA MET A 125 -14.72 14.63 -12.40
C MET A 125 -14.99 15.59 -11.23
N PRO A 126 -16.22 15.60 -10.69
CA PRO A 126 -16.50 16.28 -9.41
C PRO A 126 -15.57 15.78 -8.30
N ILE A 127 -15.04 16.69 -7.49
CA ILE A 127 -14.09 16.32 -6.43
C ILE A 127 -14.85 15.89 -5.18
N GLU A 128 -14.54 14.70 -4.67
CA GLU A 128 -14.99 14.24 -3.35
C GLU A 128 -13.86 14.37 -2.32
N GLU A 129 -14.00 15.28 -1.37
CA GLU A 129 -13.03 15.40 -0.27
C GLU A 129 -13.07 14.19 0.67
N ILE A 130 -14.30 13.75 0.97
CA ILE A 130 -14.56 12.47 1.63
C ILE A 130 -14.86 11.47 0.51
N ARG A 131 -13.88 10.63 0.19
CA ARG A 131 -13.92 9.79 -1.00
C ARG A 131 -14.82 8.58 -0.78
N SER A 132 -15.83 8.42 -1.63
CA SER A 132 -16.61 7.21 -1.76
C SER A 132 -15.77 6.07 -2.38
N THR A 133 -16.26 4.83 -2.25
CA THR A 133 -15.61 3.68 -2.89
C THR A 133 -15.63 3.81 -4.41
N GLN A 134 -16.73 4.30 -5.00
CA GLN A 134 -16.85 4.48 -6.45
C GLN A 134 -15.88 5.55 -6.96
N TYR A 135 -15.82 6.71 -6.31
CA TYR A 135 -14.87 7.75 -6.69
C TYR A 135 -13.42 7.26 -6.57
N THR A 136 -13.12 6.50 -5.52
CA THR A 136 -11.80 5.88 -5.35
C THR A 136 -11.49 4.92 -6.50
N LEU A 137 -12.44 4.08 -6.89
CA LEU A 137 -12.30 3.14 -8.01
C LEU A 137 -11.99 3.86 -9.33
N ASP A 138 -12.74 4.92 -9.64
CA ASP A 138 -12.53 5.73 -10.85
C ASP A 138 -11.11 6.34 -10.87
N LEU A 139 -10.63 6.85 -9.72
CA LEU A 139 -9.26 7.35 -9.58
C LEU A 139 -8.21 6.27 -9.86
N TYR A 140 -8.38 5.05 -9.34
CA TYR A 140 -7.46 3.95 -9.61
C TYR A 140 -7.51 3.49 -11.07
N GLN A 141 -8.67 3.49 -11.72
CA GLN A 141 -8.79 3.19 -13.14
C GLN A 141 -8.05 4.23 -14.00
N LEU A 142 -8.17 5.53 -13.67
CA LEU A 142 -7.41 6.61 -14.32
C LEU A 142 -5.89 6.49 -14.07
N ALA A 143 -5.50 6.10 -12.85
CA ALA A 143 -4.10 5.83 -12.52
C ALA A 143 -3.55 4.64 -13.34
N LEU A 144 -4.34 3.56 -13.49
CA LEU A 144 -3.96 2.41 -14.31
C LEU A 144 -3.79 2.81 -15.78
N ALA A 145 -4.76 3.55 -16.35
CA ALA A 145 -4.69 4.05 -17.71
C ALA A 145 -3.44 4.91 -17.95
N THR A 146 -3.14 5.82 -17.01
CA THR A 146 -1.93 6.64 -17.06
C THR A 146 -0.67 5.77 -16.99
N CYS A 147 -0.64 4.77 -16.10
CA CYS A 147 0.47 3.83 -15.98
C CYS A 147 0.70 3.04 -17.27
N LEU A 148 -0.36 2.57 -17.93
CA LEU A 148 -0.27 1.86 -19.21
C LEU A 148 0.25 2.76 -20.33
N ILE A 149 -0.29 3.98 -20.45
CA ILE A 149 0.09 4.95 -21.49
C ILE A 149 1.54 5.40 -21.36
N LYS A 150 2.03 5.61 -20.14
CA LYS A 150 3.44 5.98 -19.89
C LYS A 150 4.39 4.78 -19.90
N GLN A 151 3.89 3.57 -20.12
CA GLN A 151 4.65 2.32 -20.01
C GLN A 151 5.35 2.20 -18.65
N GLY A 152 4.59 2.40 -17.58
CA GLY A 152 5.07 2.25 -16.20
C GLY A 152 5.49 0.82 -15.87
N LYS A 153 6.16 0.67 -14.73
CA LYS A 153 6.68 -0.62 -14.23
C LYS A 153 5.56 -1.64 -14.04
N ASN A 154 5.89 -2.92 -14.14
CA ASN A 154 4.88 -3.98 -13.98
C ASN A 154 4.37 -4.06 -12.53
N ILE A 155 5.24 -3.82 -11.55
CA ILE A 155 4.87 -3.74 -10.14
C ILE A 155 3.89 -2.59 -9.86
N GLU A 156 4.00 -1.46 -10.56
CA GLU A 156 3.06 -0.34 -10.43
C GLU A 156 1.65 -0.77 -10.91
N LYS A 157 1.58 -1.41 -12.08
CA LYS A 157 0.32 -1.98 -12.61
C LYS A 157 -0.26 -3.02 -11.65
N ALA A 158 0.59 -3.89 -11.11
CA ALA A 158 0.19 -4.97 -10.20
C ALA A 158 -0.44 -4.41 -8.91
N ILE A 159 0.19 -3.41 -8.29
CA ILE A 159 -0.32 -2.74 -7.08
C ILE A 159 -1.66 -2.05 -7.36
N ILE A 160 -1.78 -1.36 -8.50
CA ILE A 160 -3.04 -0.71 -8.89
C ILE A 160 -4.14 -1.75 -9.06
N CYS A 161 -3.89 -2.83 -9.81
CA CYS A 161 -4.87 -3.90 -10.01
C CYS A 161 -5.29 -4.57 -8.70
N LEU A 162 -4.34 -4.85 -7.79
CA LEU A 162 -4.63 -5.44 -6.48
C LEU A 162 -5.56 -4.54 -5.66
N ARG A 163 -5.30 -3.24 -5.64
CA ARG A 163 -6.16 -2.29 -4.91
C ARG A 163 -7.53 -2.14 -5.56
N ILE A 164 -7.62 -2.21 -6.88
CA ILE A 164 -8.91 -2.26 -7.58
C ILE A 164 -9.70 -3.51 -7.17
N SER A 165 -9.05 -4.69 -7.08
CA SER A 165 -9.75 -5.89 -6.59
C SER A 165 -10.28 -5.73 -5.17
N TRP A 166 -9.54 -5.06 -4.27
CA TRP A 166 -10.03 -4.77 -2.93
C TRP A 166 -11.26 -3.84 -2.92
N LEU A 167 -11.30 -2.86 -3.83
CA LEU A 167 -12.46 -1.98 -3.96
C LEU A 167 -13.68 -2.74 -4.49
N TYR A 168 -13.50 -3.65 -5.45
CA TYR A 168 -14.59 -4.51 -5.92
C TYR A 168 -15.07 -5.51 -4.87
N HIS A 169 -14.16 -6.00 -4.02
CA HIS A 169 -14.51 -6.81 -2.87
C HIS A 169 -15.44 -6.05 -1.90
N ASP A 170 -15.14 -4.78 -1.63
CA ASP A 170 -15.98 -3.91 -0.80
C ASP A 170 -17.35 -3.67 -1.43
N LEU A 171 -17.40 -3.57 -2.77
CA LEU A 171 -18.63 -3.41 -3.55
C LEU A 171 -19.39 -4.73 -3.78
N LYS A 172 -18.90 -5.87 -3.26
CA LYS A 172 -19.49 -7.20 -3.46
C LYS A 172 -19.67 -7.56 -4.94
N ASN A 173 -18.69 -7.19 -5.75
CA ASN A 173 -18.63 -7.51 -7.18
C ASN A 173 -17.57 -8.58 -7.45
N ASP A 174 -17.93 -9.83 -7.18
CA ASP A 174 -17.00 -10.97 -7.26
C ASP A 174 -16.41 -11.18 -8.66
N LYS A 175 -17.19 -10.84 -9.71
CA LYS A 175 -16.75 -10.99 -11.11
C LYS A 175 -15.58 -10.04 -11.41
N LEU A 176 -15.74 -8.76 -11.11
CA LEU A 176 -14.69 -7.76 -11.36
C LEU A 176 -13.54 -7.89 -10.34
N GLU A 177 -13.83 -8.29 -9.11
CA GLU A 177 -12.80 -8.66 -8.14
C GLU A 177 -11.87 -9.74 -8.73
N LEU A 178 -12.43 -10.85 -9.23
CA LEU A 178 -11.67 -11.96 -9.79
C LEU A 178 -10.86 -11.54 -11.04
N GLU A 179 -11.45 -10.70 -11.90
CA GLU A 179 -10.76 -10.16 -13.08
C GLU A 179 -9.52 -9.34 -12.69
N PHE A 180 -9.66 -8.46 -11.69
CA PHE A 180 -8.53 -7.65 -11.23
C PHE A 180 -7.52 -8.42 -10.39
N ILE A 181 -7.93 -9.48 -9.67
CA ILE A 181 -7.01 -10.44 -9.05
C ILE A 181 -6.13 -11.10 -10.13
N LYS A 182 -6.73 -11.54 -11.24
CA LYS A 182 -6.00 -12.13 -12.37
C LYS A 182 -5.02 -11.12 -12.99
N ASN A 183 -5.47 -9.89 -13.23
CA ASN A 183 -4.60 -8.85 -13.78
C ASN A 183 -3.44 -8.50 -12.84
N ALA A 184 -3.70 -8.42 -11.53
CA ALA A 184 -2.67 -8.20 -10.52
C ALA A 184 -1.65 -9.34 -10.52
N TYR A 185 -2.12 -10.59 -10.55
CA TYR A 185 -1.27 -11.78 -10.58
C TYR A 185 -0.29 -11.78 -11.75
N GLU A 186 -0.78 -11.56 -12.97
CA GLU A 186 0.07 -11.54 -14.17
C GLU A 186 1.09 -10.40 -14.12
N CYS A 187 0.67 -9.20 -13.67
CA CYS A 187 1.59 -8.06 -13.54
C CYS A 187 2.65 -8.31 -12.46
N PHE A 188 2.28 -8.89 -11.32
CA PHE A 188 3.21 -9.26 -10.27
C PHE A 188 4.22 -10.30 -10.77
N LYS A 189 3.74 -11.36 -11.42
CA LYS A 189 4.59 -12.40 -11.99
C LYS A 189 5.63 -11.81 -12.97
N LEU A 190 5.19 -10.96 -13.91
CA LEU A 190 6.10 -10.26 -14.83
C LEU A 190 7.07 -9.33 -14.09
N SER A 191 6.62 -8.66 -13.03
CA SER A 191 7.47 -7.77 -12.26
C SER A 191 8.58 -8.50 -11.50
N LEU A 192 8.38 -9.76 -11.09
CA LEU A 192 9.42 -10.55 -10.43
C LEU A 192 10.61 -10.83 -11.34
N ASP A 193 10.37 -10.93 -12.66
CA ASP A 193 11.41 -11.22 -13.65
C ASP A 193 12.08 -9.94 -14.19
N ILE A 194 11.34 -8.82 -14.26
CA ILE A 194 11.76 -7.62 -15.01
C ILE A 194 12.11 -6.44 -14.10
N ASP A 195 11.35 -6.22 -13.02
CA ASP A 195 11.50 -5.01 -12.21
C ASP A 195 12.60 -5.18 -11.14
N THR A 196 13.27 -4.07 -10.82
CA THR A 196 14.26 -4.03 -9.73
C THR A 196 13.57 -3.74 -8.40
N TYR A 197 13.95 -4.50 -7.36
CA TYR A 197 13.47 -4.36 -5.98
C TYR A 197 14.59 -3.84 -5.04
N PRO A 198 14.24 -3.12 -3.95
CA PRO A 198 12.89 -2.74 -3.53
C PRO A 198 12.32 -1.54 -4.31
N THR A 199 11.00 -1.49 -4.47
CA THR A 199 10.31 -0.41 -5.19
C THR A 199 8.86 -0.25 -4.71
N LEU A 200 8.33 0.97 -4.71
CA LEU A 200 6.93 1.29 -4.36
C LEU A 200 6.43 0.70 -3.01
N GLY A 201 7.31 0.50 -2.04
CA GLY A 201 6.98 -0.09 -0.74
C GLY A 201 7.02 -1.62 -0.69
N TYR A 202 7.44 -2.26 -1.78
CA TYR A 202 7.59 -3.71 -1.89
C TYR A 202 9.07 -4.07 -2.01
N ASP A 203 9.52 -4.95 -1.13
CA ASP A 203 10.72 -5.75 -1.34
C ASP A 203 10.37 -6.99 -2.18
N PHE A 204 11.41 -7.70 -2.64
CA PHE A 204 11.24 -8.87 -3.48
C PHE A 204 10.43 -9.98 -2.79
N HIS A 205 10.67 -10.24 -1.50
CA HIS A 205 9.95 -11.29 -0.76
C HIS A 205 8.46 -10.99 -0.62
N ARG A 206 8.10 -9.73 -0.35
CA ARG A 206 6.70 -9.28 -0.31
C ARG A 206 6.02 -9.44 -1.65
N ALA A 207 6.70 -9.10 -2.74
CA ALA A 207 6.17 -9.30 -4.08
C ALA A 207 5.91 -10.78 -4.34
N VAL A 208 6.87 -11.66 -4.06
CA VAL A 208 6.69 -13.12 -4.22
C VAL A 208 5.56 -13.67 -3.34
N TYR A 209 5.46 -13.21 -2.09
CA TYR A 209 4.39 -13.61 -1.17
C TYR A 209 3.00 -13.20 -1.67
N ILE A 210 2.85 -11.99 -2.20
CA ILE A 210 1.57 -11.58 -2.79
C ILE A 210 1.28 -12.40 -4.04
N THR A 211 2.28 -12.64 -4.90
CA THR A 211 2.11 -13.49 -6.08
C THR A 211 1.62 -14.89 -5.71
N SER A 212 2.11 -15.47 -4.61
CA SER A 212 1.66 -16.79 -4.14
C SER A 212 0.22 -16.75 -3.59
N ILE A 213 -0.17 -15.70 -2.86
CA ILE A 213 -1.56 -15.49 -2.42
C ILE A 213 -2.50 -15.35 -3.61
N LEU A 214 -2.12 -14.57 -4.63
CA LEU A 214 -2.95 -14.38 -5.82
C LEU A 214 -3.09 -15.68 -6.63
N ALA A 215 -2.02 -16.44 -6.80
CA ALA A 215 -2.08 -17.78 -7.41
C ALA A 215 -3.02 -18.71 -6.63
N TYR A 216 -2.93 -18.70 -5.30
CA TYR A 216 -3.83 -19.48 -4.43
C TYR A 216 -5.30 -19.07 -4.60
N LYS A 217 -5.59 -17.75 -4.63
CA LYS A 217 -6.95 -17.22 -4.87
C LYS A 217 -7.50 -17.62 -6.25
N LEU A 218 -6.64 -17.77 -7.25
CA LEU A 218 -7.00 -18.23 -8.60
C LEU A 218 -7.09 -19.77 -8.71
N GLY A 219 -6.84 -20.51 -7.63
CA GLY A 219 -6.87 -21.97 -7.61
C GLY A 219 -5.64 -22.65 -8.21
N ASP A 220 -4.61 -21.88 -8.59
CA ASP A 220 -3.31 -22.37 -9.07
C ASP A 220 -2.40 -22.71 -7.88
N TYR A 221 -2.76 -23.80 -7.21
CA TYR A 221 -2.11 -24.25 -5.98
C TYR A 221 -0.67 -24.71 -6.19
N GLU A 222 -0.36 -25.28 -7.35
CA GLU A 222 1.00 -25.74 -7.68
C GLU A 222 1.96 -24.55 -7.82
N THR A 223 1.55 -23.53 -8.58
CA THR A 223 2.37 -22.31 -8.72
C THR A 223 2.47 -21.55 -7.41
N ALA A 224 1.38 -21.46 -6.63
CA ALA A 224 1.41 -20.85 -5.30
C ALA A 224 2.43 -21.54 -4.38
N LEU A 225 2.46 -22.89 -4.37
CA LEU A 225 3.41 -23.67 -3.57
C LEU A 225 4.86 -23.46 -4.00
N ARG A 226 5.10 -23.36 -5.31
CA ARG A 226 6.42 -23.08 -5.87
C ARG A 226 6.94 -21.72 -5.41
N PHE A 227 6.12 -20.67 -5.49
CA PHE A 227 6.49 -19.33 -4.99
C PHE A 227 6.74 -19.31 -3.47
N CYS A 228 5.92 -20.02 -2.68
CA CYS A 228 6.19 -20.14 -1.24
C CYS A 228 7.56 -20.79 -0.98
N SER A 229 7.87 -21.86 -1.71
CA SER A 229 9.10 -22.61 -1.51
C SER A 229 10.35 -21.88 -2.01
N SER A 230 10.21 -20.97 -3.00
CA SER A 230 11.35 -20.24 -3.56
C SER A 230 11.95 -19.20 -2.62
N ILE A 231 11.18 -18.67 -1.66
CA ILE A 231 11.65 -17.64 -0.72
C ILE A 231 11.84 -18.14 0.71
N ILE A 232 11.27 -19.30 1.08
CA ILE A 232 11.29 -19.76 2.49
C ILE A 232 12.68 -20.15 2.99
N THR A 233 13.58 -20.52 2.07
CA THR A 233 14.97 -20.89 2.35
C THR A 233 15.91 -19.69 2.41
N ASP A 234 15.44 -18.51 2.00
CA ASP A 234 16.23 -17.28 2.02
C ASP A 234 16.43 -16.80 3.47
N SER A 235 17.67 -16.63 3.90
CA SER A 235 18.03 -16.18 5.24
C SER A 235 17.68 -14.71 5.49
N SER A 236 17.52 -13.91 4.45
CA SER A 236 17.14 -12.50 4.52
C SER A 236 15.62 -12.28 4.64
N LEU A 237 14.83 -13.36 4.60
CA LEU A 237 13.37 -13.29 4.69
C LEU A 237 12.90 -12.77 6.05
N ASN A 238 12.07 -11.72 6.02
CA ASN A 238 11.46 -11.16 7.22
C ASN A 238 10.60 -12.21 7.97
N SER A 239 10.77 -12.30 9.29
CA SER A 239 10.05 -13.28 10.13
C SER A 239 8.53 -13.21 9.98
N LYS A 240 7.94 -12.02 9.92
CA LYS A 240 6.48 -11.86 9.76
C LYS A 240 5.97 -12.39 8.42
N ILE A 241 6.75 -12.23 7.36
CA ILE A 241 6.42 -12.78 6.03
C ILE A 241 6.63 -14.30 6.03
N LYS A 242 7.70 -14.78 6.69
CA LYS A 242 7.96 -16.23 6.84
C LYS A 242 6.80 -16.96 7.53
N ASP A 243 6.29 -16.42 8.62
CA ASP A 243 5.14 -17.01 9.34
C ASP A 243 3.91 -17.10 8.45
N ARG A 244 3.62 -16.04 7.69
CA ARG A 244 2.52 -15.99 6.72
C ARG A 244 2.68 -17.00 5.58
N ILE A 245 3.91 -17.20 5.08
CA ILE A 245 4.20 -18.20 4.04
C ILE A 245 3.97 -19.62 4.58
N LEU A 246 4.36 -19.90 5.83
CA LEU A 246 4.14 -21.22 6.44
C LEU A 246 2.64 -21.54 6.58
N ILE A 247 1.84 -20.55 6.99
CA ILE A 247 0.39 -20.67 7.05
C ILE A 247 -0.18 -20.93 5.65
N LEU A 248 0.19 -20.11 4.66
CA LEU A 248 -0.26 -20.26 3.28
C LEU A 248 0.09 -21.64 2.70
N LYS A 249 1.32 -22.12 2.93
CA LYS A 249 1.78 -23.43 2.48
C LYS A 249 0.93 -24.57 3.07
N SER A 250 0.52 -24.45 4.33
CA SER A 250 -0.36 -25.41 4.99
C SER A 250 -1.74 -25.43 4.32
N ASN A 251 -2.34 -24.25 4.12
CA ASN A 251 -3.62 -24.09 3.44
C ASN A 251 -3.60 -24.65 2.00
N ILE A 252 -2.52 -24.40 1.25
CA ILE A 252 -2.33 -24.96 -0.10
C ILE A 252 -2.31 -26.49 -0.06
N ASN A 253 -1.56 -27.09 0.86
CA ASN A 253 -1.46 -28.55 0.96
C ASN A 253 -2.81 -29.20 1.32
N GLU A 254 -3.60 -28.57 2.17
CA GLU A 254 -4.97 -29.03 2.47
C GLU A 254 -5.86 -29.00 1.24
N LYS A 255 -5.82 -27.91 0.46
CA LYS A 255 -6.57 -27.80 -0.80
C LYS A 255 -6.14 -28.84 -1.83
N ILE A 256 -4.84 -29.12 -1.96
CA ILE A 256 -4.33 -30.16 -2.86
C ILE A 256 -4.81 -31.55 -2.41
N LYS A 257 -4.78 -31.86 -1.11
CA LYS A 257 -5.29 -33.12 -0.57
C LYS A 257 -6.78 -33.28 -0.81
N SER A 258 -7.58 -32.22 -0.64
CA SER A 258 -9.04 -32.26 -0.85
C SER A 258 -9.48 -32.44 -2.32
N LYS A 259 -8.58 -32.19 -3.28
CA LYS A 259 -8.83 -32.36 -4.71
C LYS A 259 -8.44 -33.75 -5.24
N LYS A 260 -7.71 -34.54 -4.45
CA LYS A 260 -7.35 -35.94 -4.77
C LYS A 260 -8.37 -36.89 -4.18
#